data_AF-A0A7V4AVT3-F1
#
_entry.id   AF-A0A7V4AVT3-F1
#
_cell.length_a   1.000
_cell.length_b   1.000
_cell.length_c   1.000
_cell.angle_alpha   90.00
_cell.angle_beta   90.00
_cell.angle_gamma   90.00
#
_symmetry.space_group_name_H-M   'P 1'
#
loop_
_entity.id
_entity.type
_entity.pdbx_description
1 polymer ?
#
loop_
_entity_poly.entity_id
_entity_poly.type
_entity_poly.pdbx_seq_one_letter_code
_entity_poly.pdbx_strand_id
1 'polypeptide(L)'
;MTILACPVSAAENKLPAPAHYSAAMSMNPETGAPQGVQIVSGGESDYYIDAPYIQFISENPPQGYAQSPQFMECATDEEPLVFDWAAPLPDDEIVCALRLEGGESGAWQMSLLAARTGIMAHIDNGPHRFKMFFSGDRWLPAGSEFVLNMAAYAGDPFGILAATELGVSFIAWRPATLEQKALAFEHITQARHSRDGMISDCALQVPGDTDSFKLRDDDNDGQWSEMYLAAESFRWAATGDPAARENAQRTFRAMIKLLTIAPVKGLPARSVLPAAQCPGADPHNWRMSADGTECWKSDTSVDELVGHYFGLPVYYDLVADDGEKQIIRSAIADLTDYIVDNGMRLLDENGNVTTHGNWDPEWVNTVGRTGDQGLNSVQALNALRSAHHITGNPKYLDKYHELVSRHGYHKNALKWKETGDRFQVNHDSDEMGFLSFYNLLRYEDDESLRRYYLEGLRRAWENDLPERNPEQIVIYGAFAKKNYGLDLAVRTLREIPLDLVKWSVRNSGRADLPHDTAPDRFGRAQSIFVPPYSETRTIRWSENMYQLDTDDGGRSEAMPVFWLLPYWMARYHGMIRNS
;
A
#
# COMPACT_ATOMS: atom_id res chain seq x y z
N MET A 1 -35.05 -25.67 -14.11
CA MET A 1 -33.97 -24.66 -14.27
C MET A 1 -34.01 -23.82 -13.02
N THR A 2 -33.35 -24.31 -11.98
CA THR A 2 -33.43 -23.77 -10.62
C THR A 2 -32.13 -23.00 -10.41
N ILE A 3 -32.23 -21.68 -10.39
CA ILE A 3 -31.12 -20.78 -10.08
C ILE A 3 -30.89 -20.90 -8.57
N LEU A 4 -29.79 -21.56 -8.19
CA LEU A 4 -29.27 -21.54 -6.83
C LEU A 4 -28.65 -20.16 -6.60
N ALA A 5 -29.38 -19.28 -5.94
CA ALA A 5 -28.83 -18.06 -5.35
C ALA A 5 -28.03 -18.45 -4.10
N CYS A 6 -26.74 -18.13 -4.07
CA CYS A 6 -25.96 -18.13 -2.84
C CYS A 6 -26.48 -17.00 -1.92
N PRO A 7 -26.94 -17.28 -0.70
CA PRO A 7 -27.31 -16.23 0.24
C PRO A 7 -26.02 -15.72 0.91
N VAL A 8 -25.54 -14.55 0.49
CA VAL A 8 -24.59 -13.79 1.32
C VAL A 8 -25.40 -13.16 2.44
N SER A 9 -25.33 -13.74 3.63
CA SER A 9 -26.01 -13.21 4.81
C SER A 9 -25.30 -11.93 5.25
N ALA A 10 -26.07 -10.86 5.47
CA ALA A 10 -25.59 -9.56 5.96
C ALA A 10 -25.17 -9.56 7.45
N ALA A 11 -24.67 -10.69 7.96
CA ALA A 11 -24.35 -10.90 9.38
C ALA A 11 -22.87 -11.17 9.69
N GLU A 12 -21.97 -11.15 8.72
CA GLU A 12 -20.53 -11.43 8.93
C GLU A 12 -19.59 -10.31 8.44
N ASN A 13 -20.03 -9.06 8.45
CA ASN A 13 -19.19 -7.89 8.13
C ASN A 13 -18.26 -7.42 9.27
N LYS A 14 -18.21 -8.16 10.38
CA LYS A 14 -17.25 -7.85 11.45
C LYS A 14 -15.93 -8.53 11.13
N LEU A 15 -14.82 -7.78 11.24
CA LEU A 15 -13.48 -8.35 11.36
C LEU A 15 -13.57 -9.61 12.26
N PRO A 16 -12.94 -10.73 11.88
CA PRO A 16 -13.05 -11.97 12.65
C PRO A 16 -12.80 -11.69 14.13
N ALA A 17 -13.70 -12.19 14.98
CA ALA A 17 -13.65 -11.95 16.41
C ALA A 17 -12.28 -12.35 16.99
N PRO A 18 -11.82 -11.72 18.10
CA PRO A 18 -10.50 -11.90 18.71
C PRO A 18 -10.03 -13.35 18.94
N ALA A 19 -10.94 -14.34 18.91
CA ALA A 19 -10.66 -15.76 19.05
C ALA A 19 -9.69 -16.34 17.99
N HIS A 20 -9.51 -15.69 16.83
CA HIS A 20 -8.57 -16.13 15.79
C HIS A 20 -7.12 -15.64 15.98
N TYR A 21 -6.85 -14.82 17.02
CA TYR A 21 -5.53 -14.24 17.30
C TYR A 21 -4.80 -14.93 18.47
N SER A 22 -5.03 -16.23 18.72
CA SER A 22 -4.30 -16.97 19.76
C SER A 22 -2.88 -17.32 19.30
N ALA A 23 -2.02 -16.32 19.17
CA ALA A 23 -0.58 -16.51 18.99
C ALA A 23 0.15 -16.00 20.24
N ALA A 24 1.08 -16.77 20.78
CA ALA A 24 1.93 -16.31 21.86
C ALA A 24 2.79 -15.15 21.36
N MET A 25 2.74 -13.99 22.03
CA MET A 25 3.55 -12.82 21.68
C MET A 25 5.04 -13.20 21.59
N SER A 26 5.76 -12.66 20.61
CA SER A 26 7.23 -12.73 20.59
C SER A 26 7.80 -11.84 21.68
N MET A 27 7.69 -12.34 22.91
CA MET A 27 8.30 -11.76 24.09
C MET A 27 9.72 -12.28 24.17
N ASN A 28 10.66 -11.41 24.51
CA ASN A 28 11.99 -11.85 24.89
C ASN A 28 11.82 -12.85 26.06
N PRO A 29 12.27 -14.11 25.94
CA PRO A 29 12.07 -15.12 26.97
C PRO A 29 12.85 -14.83 28.26
N GLU A 30 13.89 -14.00 28.21
CA GLU A 30 14.67 -13.56 29.37
C GLU A 30 14.05 -12.34 30.07
N THR A 31 13.37 -11.46 29.33
CA THR A 31 12.85 -10.17 29.87
C THR A 31 11.33 -10.04 29.81
N GLY A 32 10.62 -10.98 29.19
CA GLY A 32 9.17 -10.90 29.01
C GLY A 32 8.69 -9.64 28.28
N ALA A 33 9.50 -9.05 27.38
CA ALA A 33 9.18 -7.78 26.72
C ALA A 33 9.05 -7.90 25.19
N PRO A 34 8.30 -7.00 24.51
CA PRO A 34 8.11 -7.05 23.05
C PRO A 34 9.43 -6.91 22.29
N GLN A 35 9.72 -7.83 21.36
CA GLN A 35 10.94 -7.73 20.54
C GLN A 35 10.76 -6.78 19.34
N GLY A 36 11.82 -6.01 19.05
CA GLY A 36 11.90 -5.20 17.82
C GLY A 36 11.94 -6.09 16.57
N VAL A 37 11.96 -5.46 15.39
CA VAL A 37 12.14 -6.21 14.13
C VAL A 37 13.56 -6.76 14.08
N GLN A 38 13.70 -8.08 14.06
CA GLN A 38 14.99 -8.76 13.97
C GLN A 38 15.14 -9.42 12.60
N ILE A 39 16.18 -9.00 11.87
CA ILE A 39 16.52 -9.59 10.57
C ILE A 39 17.59 -10.66 10.78
N VAL A 40 17.34 -11.82 10.20
CA VAL A 40 18.33 -12.90 10.12
C VAL A 40 19.08 -12.75 8.81
N SER A 41 20.37 -12.42 8.91
CA SER A 41 21.26 -12.47 7.75
C SER A 41 21.68 -13.91 7.47
N GLY A 42 20.93 -14.57 6.59
CA GLY A 42 21.28 -15.88 6.05
C GLY A 42 22.50 -15.81 5.13
N GLY A 43 23.10 -16.96 4.82
CA GLY A 43 24.29 -17.05 3.96
C GLY A 43 24.14 -16.26 2.66
N GLU A 44 23.02 -16.40 1.96
CA GLU A 44 22.78 -15.78 0.64
C GLU A 44 21.76 -14.62 0.65
N SER A 45 20.86 -14.53 1.63
CA SER A 45 19.88 -13.43 1.72
C SER A 45 19.46 -13.11 3.15
N ASP A 46 19.04 -11.85 3.35
CA ASP A 46 18.39 -11.40 4.58
C ASP A 46 16.92 -11.87 4.60
N TYR A 47 16.43 -12.27 5.77
CA TYR A 47 15.02 -12.62 5.97
C TYR A 47 14.53 -12.31 7.38
N TYR A 48 13.22 -12.20 7.52
CA TYR A 48 12.50 -12.00 8.77
C TYR A 48 11.58 -13.22 9.02
N ILE A 49 11.55 -13.70 10.26
CA ILE A 49 10.60 -14.72 10.71
C ILE A 49 9.36 -14.00 11.24
N ASP A 50 8.20 -14.30 10.65
CA ASP A 50 6.90 -13.72 11.01
C ASP A 50 6.42 -14.21 12.37
N ALA A 51 6.97 -13.58 13.40
CA ALA A 51 6.63 -13.79 14.77
C ALA A 51 5.53 -12.81 15.21
N PRO A 52 4.64 -13.22 16.14
CA PRO A 52 3.57 -12.35 16.64
C PRO A 52 4.11 -11.05 17.25
N TYR A 53 3.53 -9.93 16.85
CA TYR A 53 3.81 -8.59 17.33
C TYR A 53 2.53 -7.93 17.86
N ILE A 54 2.66 -6.78 18.52
CA ILE A 54 1.53 -6.01 19.04
C ILE A 54 0.89 -5.22 17.91
N GLN A 55 -0.37 -5.54 17.60
CA GLN A 55 -1.22 -4.70 16.78
C GLN A 55 -2.19 -3.94 17.68
N PHE A 56 -2.14 -2.61 17.59
CA PHE A 56 -3.12 -1.75 18.23
C PHE A 56 -4.39 -1.69 17.39
N ILE A 57 -5.53 -1.73 18.07
CA ILE A 57 -6.86 -1.64 17.46
C ILE A 57 -7.80 -0.83 18.34
N SER A 58 -8.71 -0.09 17.70
CA SER A 58 -9.83 0.56 18.37
C SER A 58 -10.97 -0.44 18.50
N GLU A 59 -11.48 -0.66 19.71
CA GLU A 59 -12.59 -1.56 20.01
C GLU A 59 -13.67 -0.81 20.80
N ASN A 60 -14.89 -1.38 20.83
CA ASN A 60 -15.92 -0.91 21.73
C ASN A 60 -15.49 -1.10 23.20
N PRO A 61 -15.75 -0.12 24.09
CA PRO A 61 -15.46 -0.28 25.50
C PRO A 61 -16.10 -1.55 26.10
N PRO A 62 -15.35 -2.36 26.86
CA PRO A 62 -15.87 -3.56 27.49
C PRO A 62 -17.07 -3.27 28.41
N GLN A 63 -18.04 -4.19 28.48
CA GLN A 63 -19.16 -4.02 29.40
C GLN A 63 -18.68 -3.86 30.85
N GLY A 64 -19.23 -2.87 31.56
CA GLY A 64 -18.84 -2.59 32.94
C GLY A 64 -17.51 -1.84 33.09
N TYR A 65 -16.91 -1.32 32.01
CA TYR A 65 -15.67 -0.52 32.08
C TYR A 65 -15.75 0.62 33.12
N ALA A 66 -16.92 1.23 33.29
CA ALA A 66 -17.16 2.31 34.26
C ALA A 66 -17.02 1.88 35.73
N GLN A 67 -16.95 0.58 36.00
CA GLN A 67 -16.71 0.03 37.34
C GLN A 67 -15.23 -0.30 37.59
N SER A 68 -14.35 -0.08 36.61
CA SER A 68 -12.90 -0.24 36.79
C SER A 68 -12.41 0.80 37.81
N PRO A 69 -11.85 0.39 38.97
CA PRO A 69 -11.39 1.31 40.00
C PRO A 69 -10.33 2.29 39.47
N GLN A 70 -9.54 1.86 38.48
CA GLN A 70 -8.49 2.64 37.82
C GLN A 70 -9.04 3.72 36.87
N PHE A 71 -10.31 3.63 36.45
CA PHE A 71 -10.97 4.65 35.61
C PHE A 71 -11.50 5.84 36.42
N MET A 72 -11.62 5.69 37.74
CA MET A 72 -12.16 6.71 38.65
C MET A 72 -11.09 7.65 39.22
N GLU A 73 -9.81 7.29 39.17
CA GLU A 73 -8.70 8.08 39.70
C GLU A 73 -7.65 8.30 38.59
N CYS A 74 -7.61 9.52 38.02
CA CYS A 74 -6.46 9.95 37.25
C CYS A 74 -5.33 10.29 38.23
N ALA A 75 -4.15 9.72 38.05
CA ALA A 75 -2.99 10.12 38.84
C ALA A 75 -2.38 11.40 38.25
N THR A 76 -2.54 12.50 38.96
CA THR A 76 -1.69 13.69 38.83
C THR A 76 -1.30 14.13 40.24
N ASP A 77 -0.12 13.68 40.68
CA ASP A 77 0.70 14.28 41.76
C ASP A 77 2.08 13.58 41.89
N GLU A 78 2.42 12.62 41.03
CA GLU A 78 3.77 12.07 40.88
C GLU A 78 4.35 12.50 39.53
N GLU A 79 5.62 12.94 39.49
CA GLU A 79 6.28 13.40 38.26
C GLU A 79 6.01 12.41 37.11
N PRO A 80 5.38 12.84 35.99
CA PRO A 80 5.11 11.94 34.89
C PRO A 80 6.44 11.37 34.40
N LEU A 81 6.52 10.04 34.25
CA LEU A 81 7.67 9.36 33.62
C LEU A 81 7.67 9.64 32.12
N VAL A 82 8.01 10.88 31.79
CA VAL A 82 8.51 11.23 30.48
C VAL A 82 9.94 10.75 30.43
N PHE A 83 10.17 9.66 29.70
CA PHE A 83 11.53 9.22 29.47
C PHE A 83 12.27 10.29 28.65
N ASP A 84 13.51 10.61 29.02
CA ASP A 84 14.33 11.61 28.31
C ASP A 84 14.43 11.32 26.80
N TRP A 85 14.43 10.04 26.42
CA TRP A 85 14.50 9.61 25.02
C TRP A 85 13.19 9.84 24.24
N ALA A 86 12.06 10.01 24.92
CA ALA A 86 10.75 10.21 24.32
C ALA A 86 10.45 11.70 24.02
N ALA A 87 11.25 12.61 24.58
CA ALA A 87 11.15 14.04 24.35
C ALA A 87 11.76 14.45 22.98
N PRO A 88 11.25 15.52 22.32
CA PRO A 88 10.06 16.29 22.70
C PRO A 88 8.77 15.46 22.59
N LEU A 89 7.76 15.82 23.39
CA LEU A 89 6.42 15.23 23.31
C LEU A 89 5.63 15.89 22.17
N PRO A 90 4.65 15.20 21.55
CA PRO A 90 3.72 15.81 20.60
C PRO A 90 2.98 17.02 21.18
N ASP A 91 2.66 16.95 22.47
CA ASP A 91 1.88 17.93 23.23
C ASP A 91 2.41 17.97 24.67
N ASP A 92 2.67 19.16 25.20
CA ASP A 92 3.27 19.40 26.52
C ASP A 92 2.24 19.57 27.65
N GLU A 93 0.95 19.69 27.32
CA GLU A 93 -0.12 19.79 28.30
C GLU A 93 -0.65 18.42 28.73
N ILE A 94 0.08 17.78 29.65
CA ILE A 94 -0.32 16.48 30.22
C ILE A 94 -1.43 16.67 31.26
N VAL A 95 -2.58 16.06 31.00
CA VAL A 95 -3.75 16.07 31.90
C VAL A 95 -3.85 14.82 32.77
N CYS A 96 -3.27 13.71 32.30
CA CYS A 96 -3.24 12.46 33.04
C CYS A 96 -1.98 11.67 32.70
N ALA A 97 -1.39 11.00 33.69
CA ALA A 97 -0.25 10.12 33.49
C ALA A 97 -0.45 8.81 34.23
N LEU A 98 -0.07 7.70 33.59
CA LEU A 98 -0.12 6.37 34.19
C LEU A 98 1.20 5.65 33.92
N ARG A 99 1.73 4.98 34.93
CA ARG A 99 2.84 4.05 34.80
C ARG A 99 2.31 2.63 34.97
N LEU A 100 2.57 1.79 33.99
CA LEU A 100 2.37 0.35 34.07
C LEU A 100 3.73 -0.35 34.05
N GLU A 101 3.90 -1.37 34.87
CA GLU A 101 5.09 -2.21 34.90
C GLU A 101 4.67 -3.67 34.84
N GLY A 102 5.46 -4.50 34.17
CA GLY A 102 5.20 -5.93 34.09
C GLY A 102 6.43 -6.77 33.75
N GLY A 103 6.25 -8.09 33.80
CA GLY A 103 7.35 -9.07 33.73
C GLY A 103 8.01 -9.34 35.09
N GLU A 104 8.84 -10.38 35.16
CA GLU A 104 9.63 -10.64 36.38
C GLU A 104 10.53 -9.44 36.68
N SER A 105 10.44 -8.90 37.91
CA SER A 105 11.22 -7.74 38.38
C SER A 105 11.02 -6.42 37.60
N GLY A 106 9.88 -6.22 36.91
CA GLY A 106 9.60 -4.96 36.19
C GLY A 106 10.40 -4.82 34.89
N ALA A 107 10.60 -5.94 34.20
CA ALA A 107 11.43 -6.04 33.00
C ALA A 107 10.95 -5.22 31.79
N TRP A 108 9.72 -4.70 31.82
CA TRP A 108 9.29 -3.62 30.94
C TRP A 108 8.51 -2.55 31.72
N GLN A 109 8.60 -1.32 31.23
CA GLN A 109 7.89 -0.17 31.76
C GLN A 109 7.12 0.50 30.63
N MET A 110 5.86 0.84 30.90
CA MET A 110 5.03 1.62 30.01
C MET A 110 4.57 2.89 30.72
N SER A 111 4.80 4.03 30.08
CA SER A 111 4.20 5.30 30.47
C SER A 111 3.09 5.63 29.48
N LEU A 112 1.89 5.90 29.99
CA LEU A 112 0.80 6.46 29.22
C LEU A 112 0.64 7.92 29.66
N LEU A 113 0.57 8.84 28.69
CA LEU A 113 0.38 10.27 28.95
C LEU A 113 -0.82 10.73 28.12
N ALA A 114 -1.89 11.16 28.77
CA ALA A 114 -3.00 11.82 28.12
C ALA A 114 -2.64 13.30 28.05
N ALA A 115 -2.52 13.79 26.83
CA ALA A 115 -2.42 15.20 26.56
C ALA A 115 -3.73 15.71 25.96
N ARG A 116 -3.80 17.02 25.76
CA ARG A 116 -4.94 17.67 25.12
C ARG A 116 -5.31 16.97 23.81
N THR A 117 -4.34 16.81 22.92
CA THR A 117 -4.58 16.35 21.54
C THR A 117 -4.56 14.82 21.34
N GLY A 118 -4.33 14.03 22.39
CA GLY A 118 -4.29 12.57 22.26
C GLY A 118 -3.62 11.85 23.44
N ILE A 119 -3.41 10.54 23.28
CA ILE A 119 -2.71 9.71 24.27
C ILE A 119 -1.36 9.28 23.69
N MET A 120 -0.29 9.49 24.46
CA MET A 120 1.02 8.95 24.16
C MET A 120 1.23 7.66 24.95
N ALA A 121 1.73 6.63 24.27
CA ALA A 121 2.26 5.44 24.91
C ALA A 121 3.77 5.36 24.67
N HIS A 122 4.53 5.28 25.76
CA HIS A 122 5.97 5.01 25.75
C HIS A 122 6.21 3.65 26.36
N ILE A 123 6.90 2.77 25.64
CA ILE A 123 7.31 1.47 26.14
C ILE A 123 8.83 1.44 26.13
N ASP A 124 9.44 1.22 27.29
CA ASP A 124 10.87 0.95 27.43
C ASP A 124 11.05 -0.48 27.95
N ASN A 125 11.82 -1.28 27.20
CA ASN A 125 12.19 -2.62 27.62
C ASN A 125 13.70 -2.87 27.67
N GLY A 126 14.51 -1.80 27.61
CA GLY A 126 15.96 -1.87 27.51
C GLY A 126 16.46 -1.65 26.08
N PRO A 127 16.64 -2.72 25.27
CA PRO A 127 17.21 -2.60 23.92
C PRO A 127 16.23 -2.03 22.90
N HIS A 128 14.93 -2.00 23.19
CA HIS A 128 13.91 -1.43 22.33
C HIS A 128 13.07 -0.39 23.07
N ARG A 129 12.84 0.72 22.39
CA ARG A 129 12.03 1.84 22.87
C ARG A 129 10.98 2.12 21.82
N PHE A 130 9.73 2.22 22.25
CA PHE A 130 8.60 2.45 21.37
C PHE A 130 7.81 3.67 21.86
N LYS A 131 7.56 4.61 20.96
CA LYS A 131 6.69 5.77 21.18
C LYS A 131 5.57 5.69 20.18
N MET A 132 4.34 5.89 20.64
CA MET A 132 3.19 6.02 19.76
C MET A 132 2.21 7.05 20.28
N PHE A 133 1.59 7.77 19.35
CA PHE A 133 0.60 8.79 19.61
C PHE A 133 -0.76 8.41 19.03
N PHE A 134 -1.75 8.27 19.92
CA PHE A 134 -3.14 7.99 19.57
C PHE A 134 -3.94 9.29 19.55
N SER A 135 -4.29 9.74 18.35
CA SER A 135 -5.06 10.97 18.16
C SER A 135 -6.12 10.82 17.06
N GLY A 136 -7.09 11.74 17.09
CA GLY A 136 -8.16 11.82 16.12
C GLY A 136 -9.14 10.65 16.15
N ASP A 137 -10.08 10.70 15.20
CA ASP A 137 -11.27 9.83 15.13
C ASP A 137 -10.95 8.33 14.97
N ARG A 138 -9.73 7.98 14.56
CA ARG A 138 -9.26 6.58 14.51
C ARG A 138 -9.23 5.94 15.91
N TRP A 139 -8.80 6.70 16.90
CA TRP A 139 -8.48 6.19 18.25
C TRP A 139 -9.40 6.75 19.34
N LEU A 140 -9.94 7.94 19.13
CA LEU A 140 -10.79 8.66 20.07
C LEU A 140 -12.21 8.80 19.51
N PRO A 141 -13.24 9.01 20.35
CA PRO A 141 -14.60 9.25 19.86
C PRO A 141 -14.63 10.42 18.87
N ALA A 142 -15.37 10.24 17.78
CA ALA A 142 -15.33 11.16 16.63
C ALA A 142 -15.61 12.61 17.02
N GLY A 143 -14.74 13.53 16.60
CA GLY A 143 -14.83 14.96 16.89
C GLY A 143 -14.36 15.37 18.27
N SER A 144 -13.79 14.46 19.07
CA SER A 144 -13.21 14.81 20.37
C SER A 144 -11.92 15.59 20.16
N GLU A 145 -11.83 16.73 20.82
CA GLU A 145 -10.62 17.56 20.77
C GLU A 145 -9.71 17.32 21.99
N PHE A 146 -10.30 16.83 23.09
CA PHE A 146 -9.63 16.71 24.39
C PHE A 146 -9.76 15.30 24.98
N VAL A 147 -8.63 14.73 25.39
CA VAL A 147 -8.65 13.61 26.33
C VAL A 147 -8.79 14.19 27.73
N LEU A 148 -9.80 13.76 28.47
CA LEU A 148 -10.10 14.24 29.82
C LEU A 148 -9.51 13.33 30.90
N ASN A 149 -9.46 12.04 30.63
CA ASN A 149 -8.96 11.02 31.55
C ASN A 149 -8.57 9.76 30.77
N MET A 150 -7.72 8.92 31.34
CA MET A 150 -7.46 7.58 30.82
C MET A 150 -7.24 6.59 31.95
N ALA A 151 -7.40 5.30 31.64
CA ALA A 151 -7.07 4.23 32.56
C ALA A 151 -6.59 2.99 31.84
N ALA A 152 -5.73 2.23 32.50
CA ALA A 152 -5.55 0.83 32.15
C ALA A 152 -6.85 0.07 32.44
N TYR A 153 -7.21 -0.86 31.56
CA TYR A 153 -8.35 -1.74 31.78
C TYR A 153 -7.90 -3.00 32.52
N ALA A 154 -8.40 -3.24 33.73
CA ALA A 154 -7.98 -4.41 34.52
C ALA A 154 -8.20 -5.77 33.81
N GLY A 155 -9.15 -5.86 32.86
CA GLY A 155 -9.41 -7.07 32.08
C GLY A 155 -8.49 -7.28 30.87
N ASP A 156 -7.66 -6.29 30.53
CA ASP A 156 -6.66 -6.35 29.46
C ASP A 156 -5.40 -5.62 29.92
N PRO A 157 -4.29 -6.33 30.25
CA PRO A 157 -3.10 -5.72 30.85
C PRO A 157 -2.45 -4.61 30.02
N PHE A 158 -2.85 -4.47 28.75
CA PHE A 158 -2.39 -3.40 27.88
C PHE A 158 -3.52 -2.51 27.35
N GLY A 159 -4.78 -2.85 27.59
CA GLY A 159 -5.92 -2.09 27.10
C GLY A 159 -6.04 -0.71 27.77
N ILE A 160 -6.25 0.33 26.96
CA ILE A 160 -6.36 1.71 27.41
C ILE A 160 -7.79 2.18 27.21
N LEU A 161 -8.44 2.62 28.28
CA LEU A 161 -9.68 3.38 28.21
C LEU A 161 -9.36 4.87 28.15
N ALA A 162 -9.88 5.58 27.16
CA ALA A 162 -9.70 7.01 26.98
C ALA A 162 -11.06 7.71 27.11
N ALA A 163 -11.19 8.60 28.09
CA ALA A 163 -12.39 9.43 28.27
C ALA A 163 -12.19 10.78 27.59
N THR A 164 -13.22 11.22 26.87
CA THR A 164 -13.30 12.53 26.18
C THR A 164 -14.64 13.18 26.52
N GLU A 165 -14.87 14.42 26.08
CA GLU A 165 -16.19 15.05 26.24
C GLU A 165 -17.31 14.35 25.44
N LEU A 166 -16.97 13.57 24.40
CA LEU A 166 -17.94 12.90 23.51
C LEU A 166 -18.13 11.42 23.81
N GLY A 167 -17.36 10.84 24.72
CA GLY A 167 -17.51 9.44 25.14
C GLY A 167 -16.20 8.79 25.57
N VAL A 168 -16.21 7.47 25.56
CA VAL A 168 -15.06 6.65 25.95
C VAL A 168 -14.66 5.76 24.78
N SER A 169 -13.37 5.75 24.41
CA SER A 169 -12.81 4.77 23.50
C SER A 169 -11.99 3.72 24.25
N PHE A 170 -11.82 2.55 23.64
CA PHE A 170 -10.98 1.49 24.16
C PHE A 170 -9.94 1.11 23.11
N ILE A 171 -8.67 1.36 23.44
CA ILE A 171 -7.53 1.03 22.59
C ILE A 171 -6.96 -0.30 23.08
N ALA A 172 -7.22 -1.33 22.29
CA ALA A 172 -6.88 -2.70 22.58
C ALA A 172 -5.55 -3.10 21.91
N TRP A 173 -4.89 -4.08 22.54
CA TRP A 173 -3.63 -4.63 22.07
C TRP A 173 -3.87 -6.09 21.75
N ARG A 174 -3.66 -6.48 20.49
CA ARG A 174 -3.85 -7.86 20.06
C ARG A 174 -2.55 -8.39 19.46
N PRO A 175 -2.09 -9.58 19.88
CA PRO A 175 -1.01 -10.25 19.17
C PRO A 175 -1.47 -10.61 17.76
N ALA A 176 -0.66 -10.26 16.76
CA ALA A 176 -0.91 -10.64 15.38
C ALA A 176 0.41 -10.94 14.66
N THR A 177 0.37 -11.85 13.70
CA THR A 177 1.41 -12.02 12.68
C THR A 177 1.09 -11.13 11.48
N LEU A 178 2.08 -10.87 10.62
CA LEU A 178 1.80 -10.22 9.34
C LEU A 178 0.88 -11.09 8.48
N GLU A 179 0.98 -12.43 8.54
CA GLU A 179 0.05 -13.31 7.83
C GLU A 179 -1.40 -13.15 8.28
N GLN A 180 -1.67 -13.07 9.58
CA GLN A 180 -3.03 -12.81 10.08
C GLN A 180 -3.55 -11.45 9.61
N LYS A 181 -2.69 -10.43 9.58
CA LYS A 181 -3.03 -9.10 9.06
C LYS A 181 -3.30 -9.12 7.56
N ALA A 182 -2.51 -9.87 6.79
CA ALA A 182 -2.75 -10.09 5.37
C ALA A 182 -4.14 -10.68 5.14
N LEU A 183 -4.50 -11.73 5.88
CA LEU A 183 -5.81 -12.37 5.75
C LEU A 183 -6.97 -11.42 6.13
N ALA A 184 -6.77 -10.55 7.13
CA ALA A 184 -7.75 -9.51 7.46
C ALA A 184 -7.92 -8.51 6.30
N PHE A 185 -6.81 -8.08 5.69
CA PHE A 185 -6.83 -7.18 4.53
C PHE A 185 -7.40 -7.83 3.27
N GLU A 186 -7.17 -9.12 3.04
CA GLU A 186 -7.85 -9.86 1.97
C GLU A 186 -9.37 -9.85 2.17
N HIS A 187 -9.83 -10.07 3.40
CA HIS A 187 -11.26 -10.00 3.72
C HIS A 187 -11.83 -8.60 3.45
N ILE A 188 -11.12 -7.53 3.83
CA ILE A 188 -11.53 -6.13 3.52
C ILE A 188 -11.61 -5.92 2.00
N THR A 189 -10.58 -6.32 1.25
CA THR A 189 -10.55 -6.18 -0.21
C THR A 189 -11.76 -6.86 -0.85
N GLN A 190 -12.03 -8.11 -0.47
CA GLN A 190 -13.14 -8.89 -1.03
C GLN A 190 -14.51 -8.34 -0.65
N ALA A 191 -14.67 -7.87 0.59
CA ALA A 191 -15.95 -7.36 1.08
C ALA A 191 -16.30 -5.97 0.53
N ARG A 192 -15.30 -5.09 0.38
CA ARG A 192 -15.53 -3.63 0.21
C ARG A 192 -14.70 -2.96 -0.87
N HIS A 193 -13.93 -3.70 -1.67
CA HIS A 193 -13.15 -3.12 -2.77
C HIS A 193 -13.25 -3.88 -4.09
N SER A 194 -13.71 -5.14 -4.09
CA SER A 194 -13.89 -5.95 -5.31
C SER A 194 -15.16 -5.53 -6.09
N ARG A 195 -15.00 -4.74 -7.14
CA ARG A 195 -16.05 -4.28 -8.07
C ARG A 195 -15.92 -5.01 -9.42
N ASP A 196 -16.76 -6.01 -9.67
CA ASP A 196 -16.75 -6.80 -10.91
C ASP A 196 -15.36 -7.40 -11.28
N GLY A 197 -14.56 -7.72 -10.25
CA GLY A 197 -13.19 -8.23 -10.38
C GLY A 197 -12.10 -7.16 -10.39
N MET A 198 -12.45 -5.88 -10.57
CA MET A 198 -11.54 -4.75 -10.36
C MET A 198 -11.45 -4.41 -8.86
N ILE A 199 -10.32 -3.86 -8.43
CA ILE A 199 -10.13 -3.31 -7.10
C ILE A 199 -10.31 -1.80 -7.17
N SER A 200 -11.33 -1.31 -6.47
CA SER A 200 -11.79 0.07 -6.58
C SER A 200 -11.85 0.79 -5.24
N ASP A 201 -11.92 2.12 -5.30
CA ASP A 201 -12.10 2.96 -4.11
C ASP A 201 -13.48 2.72 -3.46
N CYS A 202 -13.48 2.79 -2.13
CA CYS A 202 -14.65 2.58 -1.27
C CYS A 202 -15.08 3.92 -0.67
N ALA A 203 -16.22 4.47 -1.13
CA ALA A 203 -16.78 5.71 -0.59
C ALA A 203 -17.81 5.41 0.50
N LEU A 204 -17.49 5.76 1.74
CA LEU A 204 -18.38 5.59 2.88
C LEU A 204 -19.50 6.63 2.83
N GLN A 205 -20.75 6.17 2.97
CA GLN A 205 -21.94 7.01 2.98
C GLN A 205 -22.13 7.69 4.34
N VAL A 206 -21.70 7.00 5.41
CA VAL A 206 -21.63 7.53 6.77
C VAL A 206 -20.16 7.50 7.18
N PRO A 207 -19.57 8.63 7.63
CA PRO A 207 -18.18 8.67 8.07
C PRO A 207 -17.83 7.55 9.05
N GLY A 208 -16.78 6.78 8.76
CA GLY A 208 -16.31 5.68 9.60
C GLY A 208 -17.13 4.40 9.57
N ASP A 209 -18.31 4.40 8.95
CA ASP A 209 -19.18 3.23 8.89
C ASP A 209 -18.86 2.38 7.66
N THR A 210 -18.06 1.34 7.85
CA THR A 210 -17.68 0.40 6.79
C THR A 210 -18.82 -0.49 6.31
N ASP A 211 -19.98 -0.52 6.99
CA ASP A 211 -21.17 -1.23 6.53
C ASP A 211 -22.02 -0.39 5.56
N SER A 212 -21.75 0.91 5.48
CA SER A 212 -22.47 1.85 4.64
C SER A 212 -21.56 2.45 3.57
N PHE A 213 -21.40 1.77 2.44
CA PHE A 213 -20.45 2.17 1.40
C PHE A 213 -21.01 2.07 -0.02
N LYS A 214 -20.32 2.73 -0.95
CA LYS A 214 -20.51 2.62 -2.39
C LYS A 214 -19.16 2.48 -3.08
N LEU A 215 -19.01 1.46 -3.92
CA LEU A 215 -17.86 1.33 -4.83
C LEU A 215 -18.04 2.27 -6.01
N ARG A 216 -16.94 2.88 -6.45
CA ARG A 216 -16.90 3.79 -7.60
C ARG A 216 -15.87 3.32 -8.60
N ASP A 217 -16.04 3.69 -9.86
CA ASP A 217 -14.94 3.64 -10.81
C ASP A 217 -13.83 4.61 -10.37
N ASP A 218 -12.62 4.29 -10.80
CA ASP A 218 -11.44 5.13 -10.65
C ASP A 218 -10.75 5.30 -12.02
N ASP A 219 -10.00 6.38 -12.17
CA ASP A 219 -9.18 6.59 -13.37
C ASP A 219 -8.04 5.57 -13.48
N ASN A 220 -7.66 4.89 -12.39
CA ASN A 220 -6.56 3.96 -12.34
C ASN A 220 -7.00 2.55 -11.89
N ASP A 221 -8.28 2.18 -12.12
CA ASP A 221 -8.80 0.86 -11.74
C ASP A 221 -7.92 -0.27 -12.31
N GLY A 222 -7.33 -0.13 -13.50
CA GLY A 222 -6.43 -1.12 -14.06
C GLY A 222 -5.13 -1.24 -13.27
N GLN A 223 -4.42 -0.16 -12.96
CA GLN A 223 -3.18 -0.24 -12.16
C GLN A 223 -3.43 -0.90 -10.79
N TRP A 224 -4.44 -0.45 -10.04
CA TRP A 224 -4.74 -1.00 -8.72
C TRP A 224 -5.13 -2.47 -8.77
N SER A 225 -5.90 -2.85 -9.78
CA SER A 225 -6.30 -4.23 -10.01
C SER A 225 -5.12 -5.11 -10.42
N GLU A 226 -4.20 -4.62 -11.25
CA GLU A 226 -2.99 -5.35 -11.65
C GLU A 226 -2.02 -5.55 -10.48
N MET A 227 -1.93 -4.58 -9.58
CA MET A 227 -1.21 -4.73 -8.31
C MET A 227 -1.83 -5.81 -7.44
N TYR A 228 -3.17 -5.88 -7.35
CA TYR A 228 -3.86 -6.94 -6.63
C TYR A 228 -3.72 -8.30 -7.30
N LEU A 229 -3.78 -8.34 -8.65
CA LEU A 229 -3.52 -9.53 -9.44
C LEU A 229 -2.13 -10.10 -9.14
N ALA A 230 -1.12 -9.24 -9.08
CA ALA A 230 0.23 -9.62 -8.69
C ALA A 230 0.30 -10.10 -7.23
N ALA A 231 -0.35 -9.38 -6.30
CA ALA A 231 -0.39 -9.76 -4.88
C ALA A 231 -0.95 -11.17 -4.67
N GLU A 232 -2.11 -11.47 -5.25
CA GLU A 232 -2.73 -12.80 -5.15
C GLU A 232 -1.95 -13.88 -5.93
N SER A 233 -1.26 -13.50 -7.01
CA SER A 233 -0.35 -14.40 -7.73
C SER A 233 0.87 -14.77 -6.88
N PHE A 234 1.46 -13.82 -6.16
CA PHE A 234 2.53 -14.08 -5.20
C PHE A 234 2.03 -14.90 -4.01
N ARG A 235 0.84 -14.60 -3.50
CA ARG A 235 0.20 -15.39 -2.44
C ARG A 235 0.03 -16.84 -2.86
N TRP A 236 -0.53 -17.10 -4.06
CA TRP A 236 -0.65 -18.44 -4.62
C TRP A 236 0.71 -19.13 -4.70
N ALA A 237 1.72 -18.48 -5.26
CA ALA A 237 3.06 -19.05 -5.40
C ALA A 237 3.75 -19.34 -4.06
N ALA A 238 3.49 -18.51 -3.03
CA ALA A 238 4.08 -18.67 -1.70
C ALA A 238 3.36 -19.70 -0.82
N THR A 239 2.07 -19.95 -1.05
CA THR A 239 1.21 -20.71 -0.11
C THR A 239 0.50 -21.91 -0.73
N GLY A 240 0.24 -21.90 -2.04
CA GLY A 240 -0.64 -22.86 -2.71
C GLY A 240 -2.13 -22.71 -2.33
N ASP A 241 -2.54 -21.57 -1.75
CA ASP A 241 -3.91 -21.33 -1.32
C ASP A 241 -4.87 -21.19 -2.51
N PRO A 242 -5.84 -22.11 -2.71
CA PRO A 242 -6.75 -22.05 -3.85
C PRO A 242 -7.60 -20.77 -3.88
N ALA A 243 -7.88 -20.13 -2.75
CA ALA A 243 -8.59 -18.86 -2.71
C ALA A 243 -7.79 -17.75 -3.39
N ALA A 244 -6.45 -17.75 -3.21
CA ALA A 244 -5.56 -16.80 -3.87
C ALA A 244 -5.62 -16.94 -5.39
N ARG A 245 -5.61 -18.18 -5.89
CA ARG A 245 -5.75 -18.47 -7.32
C ARG A 245 -7.12 -18.02 -7.86
N GLU A 246 -8.20 -18.25 -7.11
CA GLU A 246 -9.54 -17.83 -7.53
C GLU A 246 -9.67 -16.31 -7.62
N ASN A 247 -9.15 -15.59 -6.62
CA ASN A 247 -9.13 -14.13 -6.60
C ASN A 247 -8.30 -13.59 -7.77
N ALA A 248 -7.08 -14.12 -7.98
CA ALA A 248 -6.24 -13.77 -9.12
C ALA A 248 -6.96 -14.02 -10.46
N GLN A 249 -7.63 -15.16 -10.62
CA GLN A 249 -8.41 -15.47 -11.83
C GLN A 249 -9.59 -14.52 -12.05
N ARG A 250 -10.26 -14.06 -10.98
CA ARG A 250 -11.33 -13.09 -11.07
C ARG A 250 -10.81 -11.74 -11.57
N THR A 251 -9.72 -11.26 -10.99
CA THR A 251 -9.10 -10.00 -11.38
C THR A 251 -8.48 -10.08 -12.77
N PHE A 252 -7.83 -11.19 -13.12
CA PHE A 252 -7.35 -11.47 -14.49
C PHE A 252 -8.43 -11.27 -15.55
N ARG A 253 -9.64 -11.82 -15.33
CA ARG A 253 -10.76 -11.65 -16.27
C ARG A 253 -11.17 -10.20 -16.43
N ALA A 254 -11.15 -9.42 -15.35
CA ALA A 254 -11.42 -8.00 -15.40
C ALA A 254 -10.33 -7.23 -16.16
N MET A 255 -9.05 -7.57 -15.98
CA MET A 255 -7.94 -6.96 -16.71
C MET A 255 -7.98 -7.25 -18.21
N ILE A 256 -8.31 -8.50 -18.59
CA ILE A 256 -8.55 -8.82 -20.00
C ILE A 256 -9.74 -8.04 -20.56
N LYS A 257 -10.80 -7.82 -19.78
CA LYS A 257 -11.91 -6.97 -20.20
C LYS A 257 -11.43 -5.53 -20.46
N LEU A 258 -10.61 -4.93 -19.59
CA LEU A 258 -10.04 -3.60 -19.83
C LEU A 258 -9.23 -3.55 -21.14
N LEU A 259 -8.44 -4.58 -21.43
CA LEU A 259 -7.63 -4.66 -22.66
C LEU A 259 -8.45 -4.87 -23.95
N THR A 260 -9.70 -5.33 -23.86
CA THR A 260 -10.45 -5.85 -25.02
C THR A 260 -11.80 -5.18 -25.25
N ILE A 261 -12.29 -4.37 -24.33
CA ILE A 261 -13.63 -3.77 -24.45
C ILE A 261 -13.71 -2.66 -25.50
N ALA A 262 -12.60 -1.97 -25.76
CA ALA A 262 -12.54 -0.94 -26.79
C ALA A 262 -12.61 -1.58 -28.19
N PRO A 263 -13.32 -0.97 -29.16
CA PRO A 263 -13.36 -1.47 -30.53
C PRO A 263 -12.02 -1.29 -31.26
N VAL A 264 -11.18 -0.38 -30.77
CA VAL A 264 -9.82 -0.19 -31.27
C VAL A 264 -8.93 -1.26 -30.65
N LYS A 265 -8.49 -2.20 -31.49
CA LYS A 265 -7.63 -3.30 -31.08
C LYS A 265 -6.32 -2.78 -30.48
N GLY A 266 -6.02 -3.18 -29.24
CA GLY A 266 -4.82 -2.77 -28.51
C GLY A 266 -4.95 -1.44 -27.76
N LEU A 267 -6.12 -0.80 -27.75
CA LEU A 267 -6.40 0.36 -26.90
C LEU A 267 -7.06 -0.12 -25.59
N PRO A 268 -6.38 -0.05 -24.43
CA PRO A 268 -6.97 -0.42 -23.16
C PRO A 268 -7.95 0.64 -22.67
N ALA A 269 -8.96 0.23 -21.91
CA ALA A 269 -9.82 1.11 -21.13
C ALA A 269 -9.28 1.31 -19.71
N ARG A 270 -9.57 2.46 -19.10
CA ARG A 270 -9.20 2.79 -17.71
C ARG A 270 -10.10 2.14 -16.67
N SER A 271 -11.37 1.96 -17.04
CA SER A 271 -12.40 1.36 -16.19
C SER A 271 -13.59 0.92 -17.04
N VAL A 272 -14.41 0.03 -16.48
CA VAL A 272 -15.64 -0.47 -17.08
C VAL A 272 -16.78 -0.44 -16.08
N LEU A 273 -17.97 -0.05 -16.56
CA LEU A 273 -19.21 -0.04 -15.80
C LEU A 273 -20.33 -0.73 -16.59
N PRO A 274 -21.28 -1.38 -15.91
CA PRO A 274 -22.49 -1.87 -16.56
C PRO A 274 -23.34 -0.71 -17.10
N ALA A 275 -24.09 -0.93 -18.18
CA ALA A 275 -24.88 0.11 -18.86
C ALA A 275 -25.78 0.94 -17.92
N ALA A 276 -26.34 0.32 -16.88
CA ALA A 276 -27.20 0.98 -15.91
C ALA A 276 -26.48 1.98 -15.00
N GLN A 277 -25.15 1.89 -14.88
CA GLN A 277 -24.31 2.76 -14.05
C GLN A 277 -23.48 3.74 -14.88
N CYS A 278 -23.55 3.64 -16.20
CA CYS A 278 -22.85 4.58 -17.08
C CYS A 278 -23.27 6.01 -16.75
N PRO A 279 -22.32 6.96 -16.68
CA PRO A 279 -22.58 8.35 -16.25
C PRO A 279 -23.45 9.18 -17.21
N GLY A 280 -24.32 8.54 -18.00
CA GLY A 280 -25.08 9.15 -19.08
C GLY A 280 -24.17 9.61 -20.21
N ALA A 281 -24.65 10.56 -21.01
CA ALA A 281 -23.82 11.24 -22.01
C ALA A 281 -22.92 12.30 -21.35
N ASP A 282 -22.04 11.89 -20.43
CA ASP A 282 -20.92 12.72 -19.97
C ASP A 282 -19.84 12.75 -21.09
N PRO A 283 -19.60 13.92 -21.73
CA PRO A 283 -19.11 14.00 -23.10
C PRO A 283 -17.60 13.91 -23.33
N HIS A 284 -16.76 13.50 -22.38
CA HIS A 284 -15.31 13.50 -22.62
C HIS A 284 -14.71 12.09 -22.77
N ASN A 285 -14.84 11.17 -21.80
CA ASN A 285 -14.06 9.92 -21.85
C ASN A 285 -14.87 8.60 -21.81
N TRP A 286 -16.19 8.61 -21.55
CA TRP A 286 -16.98 7.37 -21.53
C TRP A 286 -17.51 6.99 -22.92
N ARG A 287 -17.45 5.70 -23.24
CA ARG A 287 -17.94 5.12 -24.51
C ARG A 287 -18.79 3.90 -24.20
N MET A 288 -19.92 3.75 -24.89
CA MET A 288 -20.69 2.52 -24.82
C MET A 288 -19.95 1.39 -25.54
N SER A 289 -20.03 0.18 -24.99
CA SER A 289 -19.61 -1.04 -25.69
C SER A 289 -20.47 -1.26 -26.94
N ALA A 290 -19.93 -1.99 -27.92
CA ALA A 290 -20.61 -2.22 -29.20
C ALA A 290 -21.97 -2.93 -29.07
N ASP A 291 -22.13 -3.76 -28.04
CA ASP A 291 -23.37 -4.47 -27.71
C ASP A 291 -24.30 -3.69 -26.77
N GLY A 292 -23.87 -2.52 -26.28
CA GLY A 292 -24.63 -1.64 -25.40
C GLY A 292 -24.85 -2.16 -23.98
N THR A 293 -24.13 -3.21 -23.56
CA THR A 293 -24.30 -3.82 -22.22
C THR A 293 -23.46 -3.14 -21.15
N GLU A 294 -22.39 -2.43 -21.54
CA GLU A 294 -21.40 -1.81 -20.68
C GLU A 294 -20.94 -0.47 -21.26
N CYS A 295 -20.27 0.34 -20.46
CA CYS A 295 -19.45 1.44 -20.94
C CYS A 295 -18.04 1.34 -20.39
N TRP A 296 -17.10 1.90 -21.13
CA TRP A 296 -15.69 1.91 -20.81
C TRP A 296 -15.15 3.34 -20.86
N LYS A 297 -14.13 3.61 -20.05
CA LYS A 297 -13.48 4.91 -19.93
C LYS A 297 -12.22 4.94 -20.80
N SER A 298 -12.14 5.88 -21.73
CA SER A 298 -11.02 6.15 -22.64
C SER A 298 -10.03 7.17 -22.04
N ASP A 299 -9.15 7.74 -22.88
CA ASP A 299 -7.99 8.59 -22.54
C ASP A 299 -7.05 7.90 -21.53
N THR A 300 -6.69 6.67 -21.88
CA THR A 300 -5.88 5.81 -21.04
C THR A 300 -4.49 6.38 -20.83
N SER A 301 -4.10 6.48 -19.57
CA SER A 301 -2.81 6.99 -19.16
C SER A 301 -1.79 5.86 -18.97
N VAL A 302 -0.54 6.24 -18.77
CA VAL A 302 0.59 5.31 -18.76
C VAL A 302 0.61 4.41 -17.51
N ASP A 303 0.04 4.85 -16.41
CA ASP A 303 -0.27 4.07 -15.20
C ASP A 303 -0.98 2.75 -15.51
N GLU A 304 -2.05 2.79 -16.31
CA GLU A 304 -2.76 1.58 -16.77
C GLU A 304 -1.85 0.64 -17.55
N LEU A 305 -0.95 1.18 -18.40
CA LEU A 305 0.03 0.38 -19.12
C LEU A 305 1.04 -0.26 -18.15
N VAL A 306 1.52 0.50 -17.17
CA VAL A 306 2.43 -0.01 -16.13
C VAL A 306 1.79 -1.16 -15.37
N GLY A 307 0.53 -1.01 -14.97
CA GLY A 307 -0.26 -2.09 -14.39
C GLY A 307 -0.26 -3.34 -15.26
N HIS A 308 -0.71 -3.24 -16.51
CA HIS A 308 -0.82 -4.38 -17.43
C HIS A 308 0.55 -5.05 -17.72
N TYR A 309 1.64 -4.28 -17.76
CA TYR A 309 3.00 -4.82 -17.90
C TYR A 309 3.67 -5.19 -16.56
N PHE A 310 2.96 -5.08 -15.45
CA PHE A 310 3.37 -5.57 -14.13
C PHE A 310 2.61 -6.84 -13.73
N GLY A 311 1.29 -6.76 -13.58
CA GLY A 311 0.45 -7.81 -13.01
C GLY A 311 0.25 -9.01 -13.94
N LEU A 312 -0.12 -8.81 -15.20
CA LEU A 312 -0.30 -9.90 -16.17
C LEU A 312 0.95 -10.76 -16.37
N PRO A 313 2.19 -10.22 -16.51
CA PRO A 313 3.39 -11.06 -16.56
C PRO A 313 3.63 -11.88 -15.28
N VAL A 314 3.36 -11.32 -14.10
CA VAL A 314 3.43 -12.06 -12.83
C VAL A 314 2.41 -13.19 -12.81
N TYR A 315 1.16 -12.92 -13.17
CA TYR A 315 0.10 -13.92 -13.26
C TYR A 315 0.42 -15.01 -14.29
N TYR A 316 0.91 -14.62 -15.46
CA TYR A 316 1.31 -15.51 -16.55
C TYR A 316 2.34 -16.55 -16.09
N ASP A 317 3.34 -16.11 -15.31
CA ASP A 317 4.40 -16.99 -14.82
C ASP A 317 3.96 -17.89 -13.65
N LEU A 318 3.14 -17.36 -12.74
CA LEU A 318 2.91 -17.98 -11.44
C LEU A 318 1.59 -18.74 -11.32
N VAL A 319 0.55 -18.35 -12.06
CA VAL A 319 -0.83 -18.83 -11.84
C VAL A 319 -1.47 -19.39 -13.10
N ALA A 320 -1.27 -18.72 -14.24
CA ALA A 320 -2.02 -18.95 -15.47
C ALA A 320 -1.89 -20.40 -15.99
N ASP A 321 -3.02 -21.00 -16.33
CA ASP A 321 -3.03 -22.24 -17.11
C ASP A 321 -2.76 -21.98 -18.61
N ASP A 322 -2.64 -23.05 -19.41
CA ASP A 322 -2.32 -22.92 -20.84
C ASP A 322 -3.36 -22.11 -21.63
N GLY A 323 -4.64 -22.18 -21.25
CA GLY A 323 -5.71 -21.42 -21.89
C GLY A 323 -5.63 -19.94 -21.54
N GLU A 324 -5.44 -19.63 -20.26
CA GLU A 324 -5.25 -18.27 -19.75
C GLU A 324 -3.98 -17.64 -20.35
N LYS A 325 -2.88 -18.39 -20.42
CA LYS A 325 -1.63 -17.96 -21.08
C LYS A 325 -1.86 -17.58 -22.54
N GLN A 326 -2.70 -18.31 -23.26
CA GLN A 326 -3.02 -17.96 -24.65
C GLN A 326 -3.83 -16.65 -24.76
N ILE A 327 -4.76 -16.41 -23.82
CA ILE A 327 -5.53 -15.16 -23.76
C ILE A 327 -4.59 -13.98 -23.48
N ILE A 328 -3.73 -14.09 -22.46
CA ILE A 328 -2.74 -13.06 -22.10
C ILE A 328 -1.83 -12.77 -23.27
N ARG A 329 -1.32 -13.82 -23.93
CA ARG A 329 -0.45 -13.69 -25.10
C ARG A 329 -1.10 -12.88 -26.22
N SER A 330 -2.37 -13.12 -26.50
CA SER A 330 -3.11 -12.35 -27.50
C SER A 330 -3.27 -10.89 -27.07
N ALA A 331 -3.75 -10.65 -25.85
CA ALA A 331 -4.05 -9.30 -25.37
C ALA A 331 -2.78 -8.42 -25.27
N ILE A 332 -1.69 -8.97 -24.74
CA ILE A 332 -0.39 -8.28 -24.66
C ILE A 332 0.20 -8.05 -26.05
N ALA A 333 0.11 -9.02 -26.98
CA ALA A 333 0.57 -8.80 -28.34
C ALA A 333 -0.21 -7.66 -29.02
N ASP A 334 -1.53 -7.64 -28.86
CA ASP A 334 -2.40 -6.62 -29.45
C ASP A 334 -2.09 -5.21 -28.90
N LEU A 335 -1.93 -5.08 -27.58
CA LEU A 335 -1.52 -3.83 -26.94
C LEU A 335 -0.12 -3.38 -27.38
N THR A 336 0.86 -4.30 -27.37
CA THR A 336 2.25 -3.96 -27.69
C THR A 336 2.41 -3.62 -29.17
N ASP A 337 1.73 -4.34 -30.06
CA ASP A 337 1.70 -4.03 -31.49
C ASP A 337 1.12 -2.64 -31.73
N TYR A 338 0.01 -2.29 -31.07
CA TYR A 338 -0.59 -0.96 -31.18
C TYR A 338 0.40 0.15 -30.79
N ILE A 339 1.11 0.00 -29.67
CA ILE A 339 2.09 0.98 -29.22
C ILE A 339 3.29 1.04 -30.18
N VAL A 340 3.87 -0.10 -30.56
CA VAL A 340 5.05 -0.17 -31.43
C VAL A 340 4.76 0.37 -32.83
N ASP A 341 3.63 0.01 -33.42
CA ASP A 341 3.25 0.40 -34.78
C ASP A 341 2.90 1.90 -34.85
N ASN A 342 2.50 2.50 -33.72
CA ASN A 342 2.32 3.94 -33.58
C ASN A 342 3.58 4.70 -33.13
N GLY A 343 4.76 4.06 -33.19
CA GLY A 343 6.03 4.71 -32.88
C GLY A 343 6.27 4.88 -31.38
N MET A 344 5.87 3.89 -30.57
CA MET A 344 5.90 3.93 -29.11
C MET A 344 4.92 4.95 -28.50
N ARG A 345 3.76 5.14 -29.11
CA ARG A 345 2.71 6.04 -28.61
C ARG A 345 1.40 5.29 -28.45
N LEU A 346 0.71 5.55 -27.35
CA LEU A 346 -0.66 5.13 -27.15
C LEU A 346 -1.59 6.22 -27.70
N LEU A 347 -2.25 5.92 -28.81
CA LEU A 347 -3.21 6.84 -29.42
C LEU A 347 -4.63 6.55 -28.92
N ASP A 348 -5.42 7.60 -28.69
CA ASP A 348 -6.86 7.52 -28.42
C ASP A 348 -7.63 7.03 -29.66
N GLU A 349 -8.94 6.87 -29.53
CA GLU A 349 -9.79 6.42 -30.64
C GLU A 349 -9.88 7.42 -31.82
N ASN A 350 -9.42 8.66 -31.63
CA ASN A 350 -9.36 9.70 -32.65
C ASN A 350 -7.99 9.76 -33.34
N GLY A 351 -7.01 8.95 -32.89
CA GLY A 351 -5.64 8.93 -33.40
C GLY A 351 -4.72 9.99 -32.79
N ASN A 352 -5.16 10.68 -31.73
CA ASN A 352 -4.31 11.61 -30.98
C ASN A 352 -3.53 10.86 -29.91
N VAL A 353 -2.33 11.32 -29.56
CA VAL A 353 -1.61 10.76 -28.41
C VAL A 353 -2.42 11.03 -27.15
N THR A 354 -2.67 9.99 -26.36
CA THR A 354 -3.27 10.11 -25.02
C THR A 354 -2.43 11.03 -24.13
N THR A 355 -3.05 11.60 -23.09
CA THR A 355 -2.42 12.67 -22.30
C THR A 355 -1.03 12.30 -21.76
N HIS A 356 -0.82 11.04 -21.37
CA HIS A 356 0.45 10.57 -20.79
C HIS A 356 1.07 9.36 -21.52
N GLY A 357 0.43 8.82 -22.57
CA GLY A 357 0.88 7.60 -23.24
C GLY A 357 1.93 7.84 -24.32
N ASN A 358 3.03 8.53 -24.01
CA ASN A 358 4.07 8.87 -24.98
C ASN A 358 5.46 8.34 -24.60
N TRP A 359 5.85 7.24 -25.23
CA TRP A 359 7.19 6.65 -25.14
C TRP A 359 8.02 6.84 -26.42
N ASP A 360 7.60 7.74 -27.32
CA ASP A 360 8.32 8.04 -28.56
C ASP A 360 9.74 8.55 -28.28
N PRO A 361 10.78 8.06 -28.99
CA PRO A 361 12.16 8.44 -28.70
C PRO A 361 12.53 9.90 -28.93
N GLU A 362 11.87 10.60 -29.85
CA GLU A 362 12.09 12.03 -30.06
C GLU A 362 11.52 12.80 -28.88
N TRP A 363 10.26 12.51 -28.49
CA TRP A 363 9.62 13.16 -27.37
C TRP A 363 10.33 12.89 -26.04
N VAL A 364 10.64 11.63 -25.72
CA VAL A 364 11.30 11.23 -24.47
C VAL A 364 12.67 11.91 -24.34
N ASN A 365 13.43 12.02 -25.43
CA ASN A 365 14.77 12.62 -25.40
C ASN A 365 14.81 14.13 -25.68
N THR A 366 13.67 14.79 -25.83
CA THR A 366 13.56 16.25 -25.96
C THR A 366 12.73 16.83 -24.82
N VAL A 367 11.42 16.61 -24.86
CA VAL A 367 10.46 17.10 -23.85
C VAL A 367 10.59 16.33 -22.56
N GLY A 368 10.69 14.99 -22.61
CA GLY A 368 10.79 14.16 -21.41
C GLY A 368 11.98 14.52 -20.51
N ARG A 369 13.05 15.12 -21.05
CA ARG A 369 14.24 15.57 -20.28
C ARG A 369 13.92 16.62 -19.22
N THR A 370 12.77 17.26 -19.29
CA THR A 370 12.30 18.23 -18.28
C THR A 370 11.40 17.59 -17.22
N GLY A 371 11.43 16.27 -17.09
CA GLY A 371 10.64 15.51 -16.13
C GLY A 371 10.86 14.00 -16.28
N ASP A 372 9.87 13.29 -16.79
CA ASP A 372 9.77 11.83 -16.75
C ASP A 372 10.60 11.05 -17.79
N GLN A 373 11.71 11.59 -18.33
CA GLN A 373 12.54 10.88 -19.33
C GLN A 373 12.93 9.47 -18.87
N GLY A 374 13.43 9.39 -17.64
CA GLY A 374 13.87 8.14 -17.04
C GLY A 374 12.71 7.17 -16.84
N LEU A 375 11.59 7.65 -16.30
CA LEU A 375 10.41 6.84 -16.03
C LEU A 375 9.86 6.25 -17.33
N ASN A 376 9.59 7.12 -18.33
CA ASN A 376 9.10 6.69 -19.63
C ASN A 376 10.03 5.68 -20.30
N SER A 377 11.35 5.84 -20.12
CA SER A 377 12.32 4.88 -20.64
C SER A 377 12.21 3.52 -19.95
N VAL A 378 12.08 3.47 -18.62
CA VAL A 378 11.93 2.22 -17.84
C VAL A 378 10.62 1.52 -18.20
N GLN A 379 9.52 2.27 -18.26
CA GLN A 379 8.20 1.74 -18.61
C GLN A 379 8.19 1.14 -20.02
N ALA A 380 8.73 1.85 -21.01
CA ALA A 380 8.81 1.36 -22.39
C ALA A 380 9.69 0.10 -22.52
N LEU A 381 10.82 0.06 -21.82
CA LEU A 381 11.71 -1.09 -21.81
C LEU A 381 11.04 -2.30 -21.11
N ASN A 382 10.36 -2.08 -19.99
CA ASN A 382 9.57 -3.09 -19.30
C ASN A 382 8.49 -3.68 -20.22
N ALA A 383 7.71 -2.82 -20.88
CA ALA A 383 6.64 -3.23 -21.78
C ALA A 383 7.15 -4.19 -22.87
N LEU A 384 8.23 -3.81 -23.54
CA LEU A 384 8.82 -4.61 -24.63
C LEU A 384 9.42 -5.94 -24.13
N ARG A 385 10.11 -5.94 -22.97
CA ARG A 385 10.67 -7.18 -22.39
C ARG A 385 9.57 -8.12 -21.92
N SER A 386 8.55 -7.60 -21.24
CA SER A 386 7.40 -8.37 -20.79
C SER A 386 6.62 -8.96 -21.97
N ALA A 387 6.37 -8.17 -23.02
CA ALA A 387 5.72 -8.64 -24.23
C ALA A 387 6.54 -9.72 -24.95
N HIS A 388 7.86 -9.55 -25.07
CA HIS A 388 8.74 -10.58 -25.64
C HIS A 388 8.71 -11.87 -24.82
N HIS A 389 8.79 -11.79 -23.49
CA HIS A 389 8.73 -12.97 -22.61
C HIS A 389 7.42 -13.76 -22.79
N ILE A 390 6.29 -13.06 -22.87
CA ILE A 390 4.96 -13.69 -22.99
C ILE A 390 4.71 -14.28 -24.38
N THR A 391 5.14 -13.58 -25.43
CA THR A 391 4.77 -13.88 -26.82
C THR A 391 5.84 -14.63 -27.61
N GLY A 392 7.12 -14.48 -27.23
CA GLY A 392 8.27 -14.92 -28.02
C GLY A 392 8.46 -14.15 -29.33
N ASN A 393 7.75 -13.04 -29.55
CA ASN A 393 7.81 -12.31 -30.81
C ASN A 393 9.07 -11.43 -30.89
N PRO A 394 10.01 -11.68 -31.83
CA PRO A 394 11.27 -10.94 -31.93
C PRO A 394 11.08 -9.45 -32.24
N LYS A 395 9.94 -9.04 -32.80
CA LYS A 395 9.60 -7.62 -33.06
C LYS A 395 9.79 -6.75 -31.81
N TYR A 396 9.37 -7.24 -30.64
CA TYR A 396 9.46 -6.49 -29.39
C TYR A 396 10.91 -6.39 -28.89
N LEU A 397 11.69 -7.46 -29.05
CA LEU A 397 13.09 -7.48 -28.69
C LEU A 397 13.94 -6.58 -29.61
N ASP A 398 13.66 -6.60 -30.92
CA ASP A 398 14.32 -5.72 -31.88
C ASP A 398 14.04 -4.25 -31.56
N LYS A 399 12.78 -3.91 -31.25
CA LYS A 399 12.41 -2.55 -30.84
C LYS A 399 13.07 -2.16 -29.51
N TYR A 400 13.14 -3.08 -28.56
CA TYR A 400 13.84 -2.88 -27.29
C TYR A 400 15.33 -2.52 -27.52
N HIS A 401 16.03 -3.29 -28.34
CA HIS A 401 17.42 -3.02 -28.67
C HIS A 401 17.61 -1.74 -29.48
N GLU A 402 16.65 -1.35 -30.32
CA GLU A 402 16.64 -0.05 -30.99
C GLU A 402 16.61 1.10 -29.96
N LEU A 403 15.67 1.07 -29.02
CA LEU A 403 15.54 2.08 -27.95
C LEU A 403 16.80 2.16 -27.09
N VAL A 404 17.39 1.02 -26.76
CA VAL A 404 18.64 0.94 -25.99
C VAL A 404 19.80 1.54 -26.78
N SER A 405 20.06 1.05 -28.00
CA SER A 405 21.29 1.32 -28.75
C SER A 405 21.28 2.68 -29.45
N ARG A 406 20.15 3.07 -30.05
CA ARG A 406 20.03 4.32 -30.83
C ARG A 406 19.56 5.49 -29.99
N HIS A 407 18.70 5.24 -29.01
CA HIS A 407 18.02 6.29 -28.24
C HIS A 407 18.45 6.36 -26.78
N GLY A 408 19.30 5.44 -26.31
CA GLY A 408 19.94 5.52 -25.00
C GLY A 408 19.01 5.25 -23.81
N TYR A 409 17.91 4.53 -24.00
CA TYR A 409 16.91 4.32 -22.94
C TYR A 409 17.49 3.64 -21.68
N HIS A 410 18.49 2.76 -21.83
CA HIS A 410 19.23 2.17 -20.71
C HIS A 410 19.97 3.21 -19.84
N LYS A 411 20.49 4.28 -20.46
CA LYS A 411 21.16 5.38 -19.74
C LYS A 411 20.13 6.29 -19.07
N ASN A 412 18.96 6.47 -19.67
CA ASN A 412 17.86 7.21 -19.07
C ASN A 412 17.35 6.46 -17.83
N ALA A 413 17.17 5.13 -17.92
CA ALA A 413 16.77 4.28 -16.80
C ALA A 413 17.77 4.34 -15.63
N LEU A 414 19.08 4.32 -15.91
CA LEU A 414 20.12 4.50 -14.90
C LEU A 414 20.01 5.84 -14.14
N LYS A 415 19.50 6.88 -14.80
CA LYS A 415 19.40 8.24 -14.26
C LYS A 415 17.98 8.63 -13.86
N TRP A 416 17.09 7.67 -13.68
CA TRP A 416 15.66 7.95 -13.61
C TRP A 416 15.28 9.02 -12.58
N LYS A 417 15.53 8.79 -11.28
CA LYS A 417 15.26 9.80 -10.24
C LYS A 417 16.12 11.05 -10.39
N GLU A 418 17.38 10.90 -10.81
CA GLU A 418 18.28 12.04 -11.06
C GLU A 418 17.67 13.04 -12.05
N THR A 419 16.91 12.59 -13.06
CA THR A 419 16.27 13.48 -14.03
C THR A 419 14.93 14.00 -13.54
N GLY A 420 14.06 13.14 -12.99
CA GLY A 420 12.71 13.54 -12.56
C GLY A 420 12.73 14.51 -11.38
N ASP A 421 13.44 14.14 -10.30
CA ASP A 421 13.42 14.85 -9.02
C ASP A 421 14.10 16.22 -9.08
N ARG A 422 14.89 16.50 -10.13
CA ARG A 422 15.43 17.85 -10.39
C ARG A 422 14.34 18.90 -10.57
N PHE A 423 13.16 18.48 -11.02
CA PHE A 423 12.04 19.38 -11.30
C PHE A 423 11.00 19.29 -10.19
N GLN A 424 10.59 18.07 -9.86
CA GLN A 424 9.61 17.80 -8.82
C GLN A 424 9.71 16.35 -8.37
N VAL A 425 9.53 16.11 -7.07
CA VAL A 425 9.31 14.77 -6.55
C VAL A 425 7.87 14.36 -6.84
N ASN A 426 7.68 13.20 -7.47
CA ASN A 426 6.37 12.65 -7.80
C ASN A 426 6.28 11.18 -7.34
N HIS A 427 5.66 10.94 -6.19
CA HIS A 427 5.54 9.58 -5.64
C HIS A 427 4.74 8.61 -6.54
N ASP A 428 3.85 9.12 -7.38
CA ASP A 428 3.15 8.31 -8.39
C ASP A 428 4.13 7.83 -9.50
N SER A 429 5.02 8.72 -9.95
CA SER A 429 6.14 8.33 -10.82
C SER A 429 6.98 7.22 -10.18
N ASP A 430 7.20 7.31 -8.87
CA ASP A 430 8.01 6.35 -8.12
C ASP A 430 7.38 4.96 -8.11
N GLU A 431 6.13 4.84 -7.68
CA GLU A 431 5.38 3.57 -7.70
C GLU A 431 5.45 2.93 -9.10
N MET A 432 5.11 3.69 -10.14
CA MET A 432 5.16 3.21 -11.52
C MET A 432 6.54 2.72 -11.96
N GLY A 433 7.60 3.43 -11.56
CA GLY A 433 8.96 3.07 -11.93
C GLY A 433 9.45 1.82 -11.22
N PHE A 434 9.18 1.67 -9.92
CA PHE A 434 9.52 0.45 -9.18
C PHE A 434 8.79 -0.79 -9.74
N LEU A 435 7.48 -0.69 -9.99
CA LEU A 435 6.71 -1.75 -10.66
C LEU A 435 7.31 -2.12 -12.02
N SER A 436 7.70 -1.12 -12.82
CA SER A 436 8.30 -1.33 -14.14
C SER A 436 9.70 -1.97 -14.07
N PHE A 437 10.53 -1.56 -13.10
CA PHE A 437 11.85 -2.15 -12.91
C PHE A 437 11.80 -3.63 -12.55
N TYR A 438 10.77 -4.07 -11.82
CA TYR A 438 10.65 -5.44 -11.35
C TYR A 438 10.66 -6.45 -12.52
N ASN A 439 9.74 -6.30 -13.48
CA ASN A 439 9.69 -7.21 -14.63
C ASN A 439 10.80 -6.96 -15.65
N LEU A 440 11.21 -5.69 -15.86
CA LEU A 440 12.38 -5.37 -16.67
C LEU A 440 13.62 -6.14 -16.20
N LEU A 441 13.91 -6.13 -14.90
CA LEU A 441 15.00 -6.90 -14.33
C LEU A 441 14.74 -8.40 -14.34
N ARG A 442 13.53 -8.89 -14.03
CA ARG A 442 13.27 -10.35 -14.08
C ARG A 442 13.53 -10.95 -15.46
N TYR A 443 13.20 -10.21 -16.50
CA TYR A 443 13.30 -10.69 -17.87
C TYR A 443 14.58 -10.24 -18.58
N GLU A 444 15.44 -9.40 -18.01
CA GLU A 444 16.70 -9.00 -18.66
C GLU A 444 17.78 -10.08 -18.54
N ASP A 445 18.25 -10.55 -19.71
CA ASP A 445 19.26 -11.60 -19.88
C ASP A 445 20.65 -11.07 -20.28
N ASP A 446 20.75 -9.85 -20.82
CA ASP A 446 22.03 -9.18 -21.07
C ASP A 446 22.60 -8.61 -19.76
N GLU A 447 23.67 -9.23 -19.25
CA GLU A 447 24.33 -8.81 -18.01
C GLU A 447 24.80 -7.35 -18.02
N SER A 448 25.14 -6.80 -19.19
CA SER A 448 25.56 -5.41 -19.31
C SER A 448 24.39 -4.45 -19.11
N LEU A 449 23.24 -4.71 -19.73
CA LEU A 449 22.03 -3.91 -19.58
C LEU A 449 21.43 -4.08 -18.19
N ARG A 450 21.40 -5.32 -17.68
CA ARG A 450 20.98 -5.63 -16.32
C ARG A 450 21.68 -4.77 -15.27
N ARG A 451 22.99 -4.51 -15.43
CA ARG A 451 23.76 -3.62 -14.53
C ARG A 451 23.27 -2.17 -14.57
N TYR A 452 22.89 -1.64 -15.73
CA TYR A 452 22.30 -0.29 -15.83
C TYR A 452 20.99 -0.23 -15.05
N TYR A 453 20.12 -1.23 -15.23
CA TYR A 453 18.81 -1.24 -14.59
C TYR A 453 18.88 -1.44 -13.09
N LEU A 454 19.73 -2.37 -12.63
CA LEU A 454 19.90 -2.61 -11.20
C LEU A 454 20.52 -1.40 -10.50
N GLU A 455 21.47 -0.70 -11.14
CA GLU A 455 22.02 0.54 -10.59
C GLU A 455 21.00 1.68 -10.60
N GLY A 456 20.15 1.80 -11.63
CA GLY A 456 19.04 2.75 -11.65
C GLY A 456 18.05 2.51 -10.51
N LEU A 457 17.62 1.27 -10.34
CA LEU A 457 16.74 0.86 -9.23
C LEU A 457 17.41 1.07 -7.86
N ARG A 458 18.70 0.74 -7.71
CA ARG A 458 19.44 0.96 -6.47
C ARG A 458 19.46 2.43 -6.08
N ARG A 459 19.70 3.34 -7.04
CA ARG A 459 19.71 4.79 -6.79
C ARG A 459 18.33 5.31 -6.37
N ALA A 460 17.28 4.83 -7.02
CA ALA A 460 15.90 5.15 -6.64
C ALA A 460 15.60 4.68 -5.22
N TRP A 461 15.90 3.41 -4.93
CA TRP A 461 15.75 2.83 -3.60
C TRP A 461 16.56 3.58 -2.53
N GLU A 462 17.81 3.95 -2.80
CA GLU A 462 18.64 4.69 -1.83
C GLU A 462 18.06 6.08 -1.51
N ASN A 463 17.50 6.75 -2.53
CA ASN A 463 16.85 8.05 -2.38
C ASN A 463 15.56 7.96 -1.55
N ASP A 464 14.76 6.92 -1.79
CA ASP A 464 13.41 6.80 -1.21
C ASP A 464 13.39 5.93 0.07
N LEU A 465 14.50 5.27 0.43
CA LEU A 465 14.61 4.46 1.66
C LEU A 465 14.13 5.19 2.94
N PRO A 466 14.38 6.50 3.14
CA PRO A 466 13.86 7.24 4.28
C PRO A 466 12.32 7.23 4.40
N GLU A 467 11.61 7.01 3.28
CA GLU A 467 10.15 6.87 3.28
C GLU A 467 9.71 5.57 3.95
N ARG A 468 10.57 4.54 4.02
CA ARG A 468 10.24 3.21 4.57
C ARG A 468 9.08 2.52 3.84
N ASN A 469 8.95 2.78 2.53
CA ASN A 469 7.95 2.18 1.66
C ASN A 469 8.25 0.68 1.41
N PRO A 470 7.42 -0.26 1.93
CA PRO A 470 7.63 -1.69 1.78
C PRO A 470 7.63 -2.17 0.34
N GLU A 471 6.85 -1.57 -0.56
CA GLU A 471 6.78 -1.98 -1.97
C GLU A 471 8.14 -1.78 -2.65
N GLN A 472 8.68 -0.58 -2.53
CA GLN A 472 9.96 -0.21 -3.12
C GLN A 472 11.12 -1.01 -2.51
N ILE A 473 11.12 -1.18 -1.19
CA ILE A 473 12.12 -1.95 -0.46
C ILE A 473 12.09 -3.42 -0.88
N VAL A 474 10.91 -4.04 -0.98
CA VAL A 474 10.76 -5.45 -1.37
C VAL A 474 11.12 -5.66 -2.83
N ILE A 475 10.73 -4.74 -3.74
CA ILE A 475 11.11 -4.82 -5.16
C ILE A 475 12.64 -4.75 -5.32
N TYR A 476 13.32 -3.82 -4.66
CA TYR A 476 14.79 -3.78 -4.70
C TYR A 476 15.41 -5.01 -4.04
N GLY A 477 14.88 -5.43 -2.89
CA GLY A 477 15.30 -6.62 -2.15
C GLY A 477 15.25 -7.90 -2.99
N ALA A 478 14.33 -8.00 -3.94
CA ALA A 478 14.19 -9.15 -4.83
C ALA A 478 15.48 -9.41 -5.64
N PHE A 479 16.28 -8.36 -5.86
CA PHE A 479 17.53 -8.42 -6.60
C PHE A 479 18.77 -8.21 -5.71
N ALA A 480 18.70 -7.33 -4.71
CA ALA A 480 19.82 -7.00 -3.83
C ALA A 480 20.16 -8.13 -2.84
N LYS A 481 19.14 -8.88 -2.40
CA LYS A 481 19.21 -10.00 -1.43
C LYS A 481 19.71 -9.65 -0.02
N LYS A 482 20.55 -8.63 0.17
CA LYS A 482 21.10 -8.19 1.46
C LYS A 482 21.13 -6.67 1.61
N ASN A 483 21.09 -6.20 2.86
CA ASN A 483 21.27 -4.81 3.27
C ASN A 483 20.35 -3.81 2.53
N TYR A 484 19.11 -4.22 2.25
CA TYR A 484 18.15 -3.43 1.48
C TYR A 484 17.04 -2.80 2.34
N GLY A 485 17.13 -2.87 3.68
CA GLY A 485 16.17 -2.26 4.61
C GLY A 485 14.93 -3.10 4.89
N LEU A 486 15.03 -4.44 4.89
CA LEU A 486 13.91 -5.33 5.20
C LEU A 486 13.29 -5.04 6.59
N ASP A 487 14.11 -4.62 7.56
CA ASP A 487 13.65 -4.20 8.88
C ASP A 487 12.69 -3.02 8.83
N LEU A 488 12.95 -2.04 7.96
CA LEU A 488 12.09 -0.89 7.74
C LEU A 488 10.78 -1.28 7.06
N ALA A 489 10.83 -2.15 6.04
CA ALA A 489 9.62 -2.67 5.40
C ALA A 489 8.72 -3.43 6.39
N VAL A 490 9.29 -4.35 7.18
CA VAL A 490 8.55 -5.10 8.19
C VAL A 490 8.00 -4.17 9.27
N ARG A 491 8.79 -3.19 9.72
CA ARG A 491 8.34 -2.17 10.66
C ARG A 491 7.13 -1.40 10.13
N THR A 492 7.19 -0.91 8.89
CA THR A 492 6.07 -0.20 8.27
C THR A 492 4.83 -1.09 8.12
N LEU A 493 4.99 -2.34 7.66
CA LEU A 493 3.88 -3.30 7.56
C LEU A 493 3.22 -3.57 8.93
N ARG A 494 3.99 -3.56 10.03
CA ARG A 494 3.47 -3.64 11.40
C ARG A 494 2.75 -2.35 11.83
N GLU A 495 3.33 -1.17 11.54
CA GLU A 495 2.80 0.15 11.94
C GLU A 495 1.46 0.50 11.28
N ILE A 496 1.24 0.13 10.01
CA ILE A 496 -0.01 0.43 9.29
C ILE A 496 -1.22 -0.08 10.09
N PRO A 497 -2.26 0.71 10.40
CA PRO A 497 -3.39 0.24 11.20
C PRO A 497 -4.24 -0.83 10.48
N LEU A 498 -4.97 -1.67 11.23
CA LEU A 498 -6.02 -2.54 10.65
C LEU A 498 -7.22 -1.74 10.15
N ASP A 499 -7.47 -0.59 10.78
CA ASP A 499 -8.46 0.38 10.34
C ASP A 499 -7.89 1.18 9.15
N LEU A 500 -8.43 0.92 7.97
CA LEU A 500 -8.04 1.58 6.72
C LEU A 500 -8.97 2.73 6.34
N VAL A 501 -9.92 3.11 7.20
CA VAL A 501 -10.70 4.33 7.00
C VAL A 501 -9.75 5.52 6.94
N LYS A 502 -9.97 6.38 5.94
CA LYS A 502 -9.22 7.62 5.74
C LYS A 502 -9.79 8.70 6.66
N TRP A 503 -9.32 8.70 7.91
CA TRP A 503 -9.65 9.72 8.90
C TRP A 503 -8.91 11.03 8.65
N SER A 504 -9.48 12.16 9.10
CA SER A 504 -8.73 13.42 9.17
C SER A 504 -7.57 13.27 10.16
N VAL A 505 -6.40 13.81 9.80
CA VAL A 505 -5.18 13.77 10.62
C VAL A 505 -4.62 15.18 10.73
N ARG A 506 -4.21 15.57 11.94
CA ARG A 506 -3.58 16.86 12.24
C ARG A 506 -2.28 16.60 13.01
N ASN A 507 -1.15 16.68 12.31
CA ASN A 507 0.18 16.52 12.87
C ASN A 507 0.98 17.83 12.89
N SER A 508 0.54 18.87 12.17
CA SER A 508 1.25 20.17 12.09
C SER A 508 1.34 20.95 13.40
N GLY A 509 0.53 20.59 14.39
CA GLY A 509 0.59 21.17 15.74
C GLY A 509 1.60 20.49 16.66
N ARG A 510 2.22 19.38 16.23
CA ARG A 510 3.03 18.55 17.12
C ARG A 510 4.42 19.12 17.32
N ALA A 511 4.82 19.32 18.59
CA ALA A 511 6.15 19.81 18.92
C ALA A 511 7.27 18.80 18.61
N ASP A 512 6.93 17.51 18.43
CA ASP A 512 7.87 16.45 18.12
C ASP A 512 8.04 16.15 16.63
N LEU A 513 7.29 16.83 15.76
CA LEU A 513 7.39 16.69 14.31
C LEU A 513 7.94 17.97 13.67
N PRO A 514 9.25 18.05 13.39
CA PRO A 514 9.82 19.16 12.67
C PRO A 514 9.26 19.26 11.24
N HIS A 515 8.89 20.49 10.86
CA HIS A 515 8.39 20.80 9.53
C HIS A 515 9.53 21.00 8.54
N ASP A 516 9.33 20.55 7.31
CA ASP A 516 10.15 20.99 6.19
C ASP A 516 9.83 22.45 5.89
N THR A 517 10.88 23.22 5.59
CA THR A 517 10.76 24.60 5.11
C THR A 517 10.17 24.70 3.71
N ALA A 518 10.28 23.63 2.91
CA ALA A 518 9.67 23.52 1.59
C ALA A 518 8.36 22.70 1.68
N PRO A 519 7.25 23.20 1.11
CA PRO A 519 6.04 22.38 0.98
C PRO A 519 6.23 21.30 -0.09
N ASP A 520 5.29 20.36 -0.14
CA ASP A 520 5.22 19.40 -1.23
C ASP A 520 4.88 20.07 -2.57
N ARG A 521 4.88 19.29 -3.67
CA ARG A 521 4.57 19.79 -5.01
C ARG A 521 3.18 20.41 -5.18
N PHE A 522 2.28 20.19 -4.22
CA PHE A 522 0.92 20.75 -4.18
C PHE A 522 0.79 21.91 -3.18
N GLY A 523 1.90 22.36 -2.58
CA GLY A 523 1.91 23.45 -1.60
C GLY A 523 1.48 23.02 -0.19
N ARG A 524 1.43 21.72 0.11
CA ARG A 524 1.02 21.19 1.42
C ARG A 524 2.21 21.08 2.37
N ALA A 525 1.98 21.34 3.65
CA ALA A 525 3.00 21.22 4.69
C ALA A 525 3.41 19.75 4.89
N GLN A 526 4.70 19.54 5.08
CA GLN A 526 5.29 18.22 5.26
C GLN A 526 6.35 18.23 6.37
N SER A 527 6.64 17.06 6.89
CA SER A 527 7.70 16.80 7.86
C SER A 527 9.02 16.48 7.17
N ILE A 528 10.13 16.63 7.89
CA ILE A 528 11.46 16.23 7.37
C ILE A 528 11.75 14.72 7.49
N PHE A 529 10.86 13.96 8.14
CA PHE A 529 10.91 12.49 8.24
C PHE A 529 9.50 11.92 8.30
N VAL A 530 9.30 10.69 7.81
CA VAL A 530 7.98 10.03 7.86
C VAL A 530 7.64 9.61 9.30
N PRO A 531 6.56 10.15 9.92
CA PRO A 531 6.11 9.72 11.24
C PRO A 531 5.74 8.22 11.25
N PRO A 532 5.58 7.58 12.42
CA PRO A 532 5.06 6.20 12.46
C PRO A 532 3.75 6.09 11.68
N TYR A 533 3.59 5.07 10.84
CA TYR A 533 2.41 4.95 9.96
C TYR A 533 1.08 4.76 10.71
N SER A 534 1.13 4.39 11.99
CA SER A 534 -0.01 4.38 12.91
C SER A 534 -0.54 5.78 13.26
N GLU A 535 0.30 6.81 13.09
CA GLU A 535 0.05 8.23 13.44
C GLU A 535 -0.16 9.12 12.21
N THR A 536 0.02 8.57 11.00
CA THR A 536 -0.24 9.28 9.75
C THR A 536 -1.64 8.98 9.23
N ARG A 537 -2.03 9.73 8.21
CA ARG A 537 -3.18 9.35 7.37
C ARG A 537 -2.94 7.99 6.73
N THR A 538 -4.02 7.30 6.41
CA THR A 538 -3.95 6.06 5.59
C THR A 538 -3.62 6.47 4.16
N ILE A 539 -2.50 5.97 3.62
CA ILE A 539 -1.98 6.38 2.30
C ILE A 539 -1.97 5.24 1.29
N ARG A 540 -1.85 5.61 0.01
CA ARG A 540 -1.25 4.80 -1.06
C ARG A 540 0.21 5.20 -1.26
N TRP A 541 1.03 4.31 -1.83
CA TRP A 541 2.45 4.57 -2.06
C TRP A 541 2.72 5.64 -3.13
N SER A 542 1.74 5.92 -3.99
CA SER A 542 1.74 7.03 -4.95
C SER A 542 1.47 8.43 -4.34
N GLU A 543 1.20 8.52 -3.04
CA GLU A 543 0.93 9.79 -2.35
C GLU A 543 2.15 10.31 -1.57
N ASN A 544 2.08 11.46 -0.87
CA ASN A 544 3.20 11.95 -0.04
C ASN A 544 3.09 11.42 1.41
N MET A 545 4.12 10.70 1.87
CA MET A 545 4.22 10.13 3.23
C MET A 545 4.65 11.14 4.29
N TYR A 546 5.28 12.25 3.89
CA TYR A 546 5.73 13.31 4.77
C TYR A 546 4.62 14.31 5.10
N GLN A 547 3.50 14.29 4.36
CA GLN A 547 2.37 15.20 4.54
C GLN A 547 1.84 15.11 5.98
N LEU A 548 1.81 16.26 6.67
CA LEU A 548 1.43 16.34 8.07
C LEU A 548 -0.08 16.18 8.26
N ASP A 549 -0.85 16.94 7.51
CA ASP A 549 -2.28 17.10 7.73
C ASP A 549 -3.12 16.61 6.55
N THR A 550 -4.25 15.98 6.83
CA THR A 550 -5.31 15.66 5.84
C THR A 550 -6.68 15.93 6.44
N ASP A 551 -7.68 16.16 5.59
CA ASP A 551 -9.07 16.37 6.00
C ASP A 551 -10.04 15.42 5.29
N ASP A 552 -9.74 14.12 5.37
CA ASP A 552 -10.52 13.07 4.70
C ASP A 552 -11.86 12.78 5.40
N GLY A 553 -11.97 13.10 6.70
CA GLY A 553 -13.20 13.06 7.47
C GLY A 553 -13.87 11.69 7.55
N GLY A 554 -13.12 10.60 7.36
CA GLY A 554 -13.65 9.23 7.44
C GLY A 554 -14.61 8.86 6.30
N ARG A 555 -14.57 9.57 5.17
CA ARG A 555 -15.54 9.41 4.06
C ARG A 555 -15.16 8.35 3.03
N SER A 556 -14.02 7.70 3.22
CA SER A 556 -13.56 6.61 2.36
C SER A 556 -12.69 5.63 3.13
N GLU A 557 -12.54 4.43 2.58
CA GLU A 557 -11.61 3.41 3.06
C GLU A 557 -10.53 3.18 2.01
N ALA A 558 -9.28 3.04 2.43
CA ALA A 558 -8.18 2.73 1.54
C ALA A 558 -8.22 1.25 1.10
N MET A 559 -8.05 1.01 -0.19
CA MET A 559 -7.87 -0.34 -0.73
C MET A 559 -6.64 -1.01 -0.10
N PRO A 560 -6.74 -2.23 0.46
CA PRO A 560 -5.60 -2.86 1.14
C PRO A 560 -4.42 -3.28 0.24
N VAL A 561 -4.53 -3.13 -1.09
CA VAL A 561 -3.54 -3.60 -2.07
C VAL A 561 -2.12 -3.04 -1.81
N PHE A 562 -1.99 -1.79 -1.34
CA PHE A 562 -0.70 -1.19 -1.01
C PHE A 562 0.05 -1.95 0.10
N TRP A 563 -0.67 -2.66 0.97
CA TRP A 563 -0.09 -3.51 1.99
C TRP A 563 0.09 -4.96 1.48
N LEU A 564 -0.92 -5.48 0.77
CA LEU A 564 -0.97 -6.87 0.32
C LEU A 564 0.12 -7.19 -0.71
N LEU A 565 0.37 -6.31 -1.68
CA LEU A 565 1.38 -6.51 -2.71
C LEU A 565 2.80 -6.69 -2.13
N PRO A 566 3.36 -5.73 -1.37
CA PRO A 566 4.69 -5.91 -0.79
C PRO A 566 4.79 -7.12 0.13
N TYR A 567 3.77 -7.39 0.93
CA TYR A 567 3.79 -8.52 1.86
C TYR A 567 3.86 -9.87 1.11
N TRP A 568 2.95 -10.11 0.16
CA TRP A 568 2.94 -11.37 -0.58
C TRP A 568 4.14 -11.51 -1.51
N MET A 569 4.62 -10.42 -2.11
CA MET A 569 5.88 -10.42 -2.86
C MET A 569 7.07 -10.80 -1.96
N ALA A 570 7.15 -10.26 -0.74
CA ALA A 570 8.20 -10.59 0.23
C ALA A 570 8.14 -12.06 0.67
N ARG A 571 6.93 -12.61 0.87
CA ARG A 571 6.72 -14.04 1.14
C ARG A 571 7.20 -14.92 -0.02
N TYR A 572 6.84 -14.57 -1.26
CA TYR A 572 7.25 -15.28 -2.46
C TYR A 572 8.77 -15.32 -2.64
N HIS A 573 9.47 -14.20 -2.39
CA HIS A 573 10.93 -14.12 -2.45
C HIS A 573 11.64 -14.67 -1.20
N GLY A 574 10.91 -15.20 -0.23
CA GLY A 574 11.45 -15.79 1.00
C GLY A 574 12.11 -14.78 1.95
N MET A 575 11.75 -13.50 1.84
CA MET A 575 12.18 -12.40 2.71
C MET A 575 11.40 -12.38 4.02
N ILE A 576 10.10 -12.70 3.95
CA ILE A 576 9.27 -12.95 5.13
C ILE A 576 8.95 -14.45 5.11
N ARG A 577 9.12 -15.13 6.24
CA ARG A 577 8.88 -16.57 6.38
C ARG A 577 8.02 -16.82 7.61
N ASN A 578 7.16 -17.82 7.56
CA ASN A 578 6.40 -18.21 8.74
C ASN A 578 7.32 -18.73 9.84
N SER A 579 6.87 -18.54 11.08
CA SER A 579 7.54 -19.03 12.29
C SER A 579 7.47 -20.55 12.43
#